data_AF-A0A536S0C6-F1
#
_entry.id   AF-A0A536S0C6-F1
#
_cell.length_a   1.000
_cell.length_b   1.000
_cell.length_c   1.000
_cell.angle_alpha   90.00
_cell.angle_beta   90.00
_cell.angle_gamma   90.00
#
_symmetry.space_group_name_H-M   'P 1'
#
loop_
_entity.id
_entity.type
_entity.pdbx_description
1 polymer ?
#
loop_
_entity_poly.entity_id
_entity_poly.type
_entity_poly.pdbx_seq_one_letter_code
_entity_poly.pdbx_strand_id
1 'polypeptide(L)'
;MVRLDAGRVLTWLPYCGLFTSLFITPSSDDLIGLLRFFGLVFLVAALVIAMGLLLQRRGASIARGLYARGVGPYAALVLVIVVVTSLFVR
;
A
#
# COMPACT_ATOMS: atom_id res chain seq x y z
N MET A 1 10.54 -19.57 15.84
CA MET A 1 11.39 -18.38 16.00
C MET A 1 11.06 -17.40 14.88
N VAL A 2 10.56 -16.21 15.23
CA VAL A 2 10.20 -15.15 14.27
C VAL A 2 11.48 -14.37 13.93
N ARG A 3 12.08 -14.66 12.78
CA ARG A 3 13.04 -13.74 12.15
C ARG A 3 12.25 -12.81 11.24
N LEU A 4 11.95 -11.60 11.73
CA LEU A 4 11.73 -10.48 10.82
C LEU A 4 13.09 -10.23 10.16
N ASP A 5 13.32 -10.82 8.99
CA ASP A 5 14.49 -10.45 8.19
C ASP A 5 14.33 -8.97 7.86
N ALA A 6 15.11 -8.14 8.53
CA ALA A 6 15.08 -6.69 8.35
C ALA A 6 15.27 -6.31 6.88
N GLY A 7 16.06 -7.10 6.13
CA GLY A 7 16.20 -6.97 4.68
C GLY A 7 14.89 -7.18 3.91
N ARG A 8 14.05 -8.13 4.32
CA ARG A 8 12.73 -8.33 3.72
C ARG A 8 11.83 -7.12 4.01
N VAL A 9 11.82 -6.59 5.23
CA VAL A 9 11.06 -5.37 5.56
C VAL A 9 11.56 -4.17 4.78
N LEU A 10 12.89 -4.04 4.59
CA LEU A 10 13.48 -2.96 3.79
C LEU A 10 13.05 -3.01 2.32
N THR A 11 12.86 -4.22 1.75
CA THR A 11 12.31 -4.36 0.38
C THR A 11 10.85 -3.96 0.24
N TRP A 12 10.08 -3.81 1.33
CA TRP A 12 8.70 -3.30 1.27
C TRP A 12 8.63 -1.77 1.19
N LEU A 13 9.62 -1.06 1.74
CA LEU A 13 9.68 0.40 1.71
C LEU A 13 9.53 0.99 0.29
N PRO A 14 10.25 0.51 -0.75
CA PRO A 14 10.07 1.01 -2.10
C PRO A 14 8.67 0.70 -2.68
N TYR A 15 8.06 -0.43 -2.31
CA TYR A 15 6.68 -0.74 -2.71
C TYR A 15 5.66 0.22 -2.07
N CYS A 16 5.83 0.54 -0.78
CA CYS A 16 5.01 1.54 -0.10
C CYS A 16 5.18 2.93 -0.73
N GLY A 17 6.41 3.28 -1.13
CA GLY A 17 6.71 4.51 -1.87
C GLY A 17 6.05 4.57 -3.24
N LEU A 18 6.12 3.48 -4.01
CA LEU A 18 5.45 3.37 -5.30
C LEU A 18 3.93 3.48 -5.14
N PHE A 19 3.34 2.78 -4.17
CA PHE A 19 1.91 2.89 -3.90
C PHE A 19 1.48 4.31 -3.53
N THR A 20 2.21 4.96 -2.61
CA THR A 20 1.89 6.35 -2.21
C THR A 20 2.00 7.33 -3.38
N SER A 21 2.98 7.16 -4.27
CA SER A 21 3.11 8.00 -5.47
C SER A 21 1.95 7.89 -6.46
N LEU A 22 1.19 6.78 -6.47
CA LEU A 22 0.00 6.63 -7.32
C LEU A 22 -1.15 7.55 -6.88
N PHE A 23 -1.19 7.93 -5.61
CA PHE A 23 -2.27 8.76 -5.04
C PHE A 23 -1.81 10.17 -4.68
N ILE A 24 -0.51 10.35 -4.43
CA ILE A 24 0.07 11.59 -3.94
C ILE A 24 1.31 11.87 -4.78
N THR A 25 1.18 12.77 -5.75
CA THR A 25 2.32 13.22 -6.55
C THR A 25 3.29 13.97 -5.64
N PRO A 26 4.56 13.54 -5.53
CA PRO A 26 5.55 14.31 -4.79
C PRO A 26 5.76 15.65 -5.51
N SER A 27 5.46 16.76 -4.83
CA SER A 27 5.92 18.08 -5.27
C SER A 27 7.44 18.10 -5.10
N SER A 28 8.19 18.05 -6.21
CA SER A 28 9.66 18.04 -6.19
C SER A 28 10.26 19.34 -5.70
N ASP A 29 9.50 20.42 -5.79
CA ASP A 29 10.01 21.78 -5.60
C ASP A 29 9.82 22.28 -4.16
N ASP A 30 9.05 21.53 -3.35
CA ASP A 30 8.77 21.87 -1.95
C ASP A 30 9.39 20.86 -0.99
N LEU A 31 10.35 21.30 -0.17
CA LEU A 31 10.92 20.48 0.91
C LEU A 31 9.83 19.97 1.89
N ILE A 32 8.79 20.77 2.11
CA ILE A 32 7.62 20.41 2.91
C ILE A 32 6.78 19.32 2.20
N GLY A 33 6.66 19.39 0.88
CA GLY A 33 6.00 18.36 0.07
C GLY A 33 6.73 17.02 0.14
N LEU A 34 8.07 17.07 0.07
CA LEU A 34 8.92 15.91 0.21
C LEU A 34 8.81 15.27 1.61
N LEU A 35 8.82 16.06 2.68
CA LEU A 35 8.66 15.55 4.05
C LEU A 35 7.29 14.89 4.27
N ARG A 36 6.23 15.48 3.73
CA ARG A 36 4.87 14.91 3.78
C ARG A 36 4.81 13.59 3.03
N PHE A 37 5.42 13.53 1.84
CA PHE A 37 5.49 12.30 1.05
C PHE A 37 6.20 11.18 1.83
N PHE A 38 7.40 11.42 2.35
CA PHE A 38 8.12 10.44 3.17
C PHE A 38 7.33 10.05 4.42
N GLY A 39 6.71 11.00 5.11
CA GLY A 39 5.86 10.73 6.28
C GLY A 39 4.70 9.77 5.94
N LEU A 40 4.05 9.98 4.79
CA LEU A 40 3.01 9.10 4.28
C LEU A 40 3.55 7.72 3.90
N VAL A 41 4.71 7.64 3.25
CA VAL A 41 5.36 6.36 2.93
C VAL A 41 5.64 5.56 4.19
N PHE A 42 6.22 6.19 5.22
CA PHE A 42 6.50 5.54 6.51
C PHE A 42 5.22 5.12 7.23
N LEU A 43 4.18 5.95 7.19
CA LEU A 43 2.88 5.62 7.79
C LEU A 43 2.25 4.41 7.10
N VAL A 44 2.23 4.37 5.76
CA VAL A 44 1.74 3.22 4.99
C VAL A 44 2.56 1.98 5.28
N ALA A 45 3.89 2.09 5.32
CA ALA A 45 4.77 0.98 5.67
C ALA A 45 4.47 0.44 7.09
N ALA A 46 4.28 1.32 8.07
CA ALA A 46 3.93 0.94 9.43
C ALA A 46 2.58 0.20 9.50
N LEU A 47 1.57 0.67 8.77
CA LEU A 47 0.26 0.01 8.68
C LEU A 47 0.35 -1.38 8.05
N VAL A 48 1.08 -1.52 6.94
CA VAL A 48 1.28 -2.80 6.26
C VAL A 48 2.02 -3.80 7.15
N ILE A 49 3.06 -3.34 7.86
CA ILE A 49 3.79 -4.18 8.83
C ILE A 49 2.88 -4.61 9.98
N ALA A 50 2.13 -3.68 10.59
CA ALA A 50 1.21 -3.99 11.67
C ALA A 50 0.13 -4.99 11.25
N MET A 51 -0.44 -4.80 10.06
CA MET A 51 -1.44 -5.71 9.49
C MET A 51 -0.84 -7.09 9.20
N GLY A 52 0.39 -7.15 8.66
CA GLY A 52 1.13 -8.39 8.48
C GLY A 52 1.39 -9.15 9.78
N LEU A 53 1.76 -8.45 10.86
CA LEU A 53 1.95 -9.03 12.19
C LEU A 53 0.64 -9.59 12.77
N LEU A 54 -0.48 -8.86 12.60
CA LEU A 54 -1.81 -9.30 13.05
C LEU A 54 -2.29 -10.54 12.27
N LEU A 55 -2.11 -10.54 10.95
CA LEU A 55 -2.44 -11.67 10.07
C LEU A 55 -1.57 -12.90 10.38
N GLN A 56 -0.29 -12.70 10.71
CA GLN A 56 0.60 -13.79 11.11
C GLN A 56 0.12 -14.49 12.38
N ARG A 57 -0.46 -13.75 13.34
CA ARG A 57 -1.07 -14.32 14.55
C ARG A 57 -2.33 -15.15 14.26
N ARG A 58 -3.04 -14.87 13.17
CA ARG A 58 -4.27 -15.59 12.77
C ARG A 58 -4.05 -16.77 11.82
N GLY A 59 -2.83 -16.95 11.34
CA GLY A 59 -2.45 -18.09 10.48
C GLY A 59 -2.59 -17.82 8.97
N ALA A 60 -1.72 -18.47 8.19
CA ALA A 60 -1.54 -18.21 6.76
C ALA A 60 -2.73 -18.64 5.87
N SER A 61 -3.64 -19.48 6.37
CA SER A 61 -4.87 -19.89 5.66
C SER A 61 -5.90 -18.77 5.64
N ILE A 62 -6.10 -18.09 6.78
CA ILE A 62 -7.02 -16.96 6.91
C ILE A 62 -6.54 -15.79 6.06
N ALA A 63 -5.24 -15.49 6.08
CA ALA A 63 -4.65 -14.43 5.25
C ALA A 63 -4.88 -14.66 3.76
N ARG A 64 -4.67 -15.89 3.27
CA ARG A 64 -4.91 -16.25 1.86
C ARG A 64 -6.38 -16.16 1.46
N GLY A 65 -7.29 -16.64 2.31
CA GLY A 65 -8.73 -16.54 2.06
C GLY A 65 -9.22 -15.09 1.99
N LEU A 66 -8.71 -14.22 2.88
CA LEU A 66 -9.04 -12.81 2.88
C LEU A 66 -8.50 -12.08 1.64
N TYR A 67 -7.26 -12.38 1.25
CA TYR A 67 -6.64 -11.82 0.04
C TYR A 67 -7.41 -12.22 -1.23
N ALA A 68 -7.71 -13.51 -1.39
CA ALA A 68 -8.43 -14.02 -2.56
C ALA A 68 -9.84 -13.41 -2.70
N ARG A 69 -10.51 -13.15 -1.57
CA ARG A 69 -11.84 -12.53 -1.56
C ARG A 69 -11.81 -11.01 -1.73
N GLY A 70 -10.76 -10.34 -1.24
CA GLY A 70 -10.69 -8.88 -1.24
C GLY A 70 -10.13 -8.27 -2.53
N VAL A 71 -9.13 -8.92 -3.14
CA VAL A 71 -8.40 -8.33 -4.28
C VAL A 71 -9.28 -8.21 -5.52
N GLY A 72 -10.04 -9.24 -5.86
CA GLY A 72 -10.95 -9.24 -7.01
C GLY A 72 -11.95 -8.06 -7.02
N PRO A 73 -12.78 -7.90 -5.96
CA PRO A 73 -13.74 -6.80 -5.91
C PRO A 73 -13.07 -5.42 -5.80
N TYR A 74 -11.92 -5.30 -5.12
CA TYR A 74 -11.18 -4.06 -5.06
C TYR A 74 -10.64 -3.65 -6.44
N ALA A 75 -10.04 -4.58 -7.19
CA ALA A 75 -9.57 -4.33 -8.55
C ALA A 75 -10.72 -3.91 -9.48
N ALA A 76 -11.87 -4.58 -9.38
CA ALA A 76 -13.07 -4.21 -10.13
C ALA A 76 -13.55 -2.79 -9.78
N LEU A 77 -13.58 -2.43 -8.50
CA LEU A 77 -13.94 -1.08 -8.04
C LEU A 77 -13.01 -0.01 -8.63
N VAL A 78 -11.69 -0.24 -8.55
CA VAL A 78 -10.69 0.68 -9.10
C VAL A 78 -10.89 0.85 -10.60
N LEU A 79 -11.10 -0.24 -11.34
CA LEU A 79 -11.38 -0.17 -12.78
C LEU A 79 -12.64 0.64 -13.09
N VAL A 80 -13.72 0.45 -12.33
CA VAL A 80 -14.95 1.23 -12.49
C VAL A 80 -14.68 2.72 -12.26
N ILE A 81 -13.95 3.08 -11.19
CA ILE A 81 -13.61 4.47 -10.90
C ILE A 81 -12.80 5.08 -12.04
N VAL A 82 -11.78 4.37 -12.56
CA VAL A 82 -10.94 4.84 -13.67
C VAL A 82 -11.76 5.04 -14.95
N VAL A 83 -12.63 4.08 -15.30
CA VAL A 83 -13.49 4.18 -16.48
C VAL A 83 -14.41 5.39 -16.36
N VAL A 84 -15.10 5.54 -15.23
CA VAL A 84 -16.02 6.65 -14.98
C VAL A 84 -15.30 7.99 -15.05
N THR A 85 -14.18 8.14 -14.32
CA THR A 85 -13.41 9.39 -14.33
C THR A 85 -12.87 9.73 -15.71
N SER A 86 -12.43 8.75 -16.50
CA SER A 86 -11.97 8.97 -17.89
C SER A 86 -13.07 9.47 -18.82
N LEU A 87 -14.33 9.13 -18.56
CA LEU A 87 -15.48 9.65 -19.31
C LEU A 87 -15.80 11.11 -18.97
N PHE A 88 -15.54 11.54 -17.73
CA PHE A 88 -15.80 12.91 -17.27
C PHE A 88 -14.68 13.91 -17.59
N VAL A 89 -13.45 13.43 -17.81
CA VAL A 89 -12.29 14.27 -18.17
C VAL A 89 -12.18 14.48 -19.69
N ARG A 90 -13.03 13.82 -20.49
CA ARG A 90 -13.09 13.93 -21.94
C ARG A 90 -13.86 15.17 -22.40
#